data_AF-A0A958J4X7-F1
#
_entry.id   AF-A0A958J4X7-F1
#
_cell.length_a   1.000
_cell.length_b   1.000
_cell.length_c   1.000
_cell.angle_alpha   90.00
_cell.angle_beta   90.00
_cell.angle_gamma   90.00
#
_symmetry.space_group_name_H-M   'P 1'
#
loop_
_entity.id
_entity.type
_entity.pdbx_description
1 polymer ?
#
loop_
_entity_poly.entity_id
_entity_poly.type
_entity_poly.pdbx_seq_one_letter_code
_entity_poly.pdbx_strand_id
1 'polypeptide(L)'
;CGLVVGRLSGDVEISNVTGLGDVQSTFGPLGGIVGMHRADDTHGKLSLDDVAFSGDVIGFYHDAMGAGGIIGFSNNFLIERASYQGNVSGVMFVGGILGAGWYEREDGEPAHSGVIKNSVSRGSVTSYLKFVGGIVGDLVQSGSAYLWYIKDSYSTSLVHGYESIGGLAGYMRGVAIRTSYFNGMLGSEWQMPAGVANFENQLASTRSTFYNSDKNPGLIEGPPINIAKTDQELRSLETFTEAYWDIGAPGSSHNWTFEVGTYPQLSWEFE
;
A
#
# COMPACT_ATOMS: atom_id res chain seq x y z
N CYS A 1 2.17 -9.89 -15.65
CA CYS A 1 1.30 -9.26 -16.67
C CYS A 1 0.80 -7.92 -16.16
N GLY A 2 0.55 -6.96 -17.05
CA GLY A 2 -0.14 -5.71 -16.72
C GLY A 2 -0.88 -5.17 -17.94
N LEU A 3 -1.97 -4.41 -17.72
CA LEU A 3 -2.82 -3.91 -18.80
C LEU A 3 -2.04 -2.97 -19.73
N VAL A 4 -1.21 -2.11 -19.15
CA VAL A 4 -0.39 -1.16 -19.90
C VAL A 4 0.97 -1.76 -20.20
N VAL A 5 1.65 -2.34 -19.20
CA VAL A 5 2.94 -2.98 -19.42
C VAL A 5 3.11 -4.29 -18.64
N GLY A 6 3.53 -5.34 -19.35
CA GLY A 6 3.83 -6.65 -18.77
C GLY A 6 5.10 -6.68 -17.91
N ARG A 7 6.23 -6.25 -18.49
CA ARG A 7 7.54 -6.21 -17.83
C ARG A 7 8.36 -5.02 -18.30
N LEU A 8 8.99 -4.31 -17.37
CA LEU A 8 9.83 -3.14 -17.59
C LEU A 8 11.19 -3.30 -16.91
N SER A 9 12.18 -2.60 -17.45
CA SER A 9 13.51 -2.39 -16.87
C SER A 9 14.01 -1.00 -17.28
N GLY A 10 14.89 -0.40 -16.47
CA GLY A 10 15.35 0.96 -16.72
C GLY A 10 14.36 2.02 -16.25
N ASP A 11 14.70 3.29 -16.45
CA ASP A 11 13.90 4.39 -15.92
C ASP A 11 12.60 4.53 -16.72
N VAL A 12 11.47 4.51 -16.02
CA VAL A 12 10.15 4.57 -16.64
C VAL A 12 9.30 5.57 -15.89
N GLU A 13 8.68 6.47 -16.63
CA GLU A 13 7.69 7.42 -16.14
C GLU A 13 6.33 7.10 -16.76
N ILE A 14 5.31 6.95 -15.91
CA ILE A 14 3.92 6.74 -16.31
C ILE A 14 3.08 7.76 -15.55
N SER A 15 2.42 8.66 -16.26
CA SER A 15 1.57 9.67 -15.63
C SER A 15 0.26 9.90 -16.35
N ASN A 16 -0.76 10.32 -15.59
CA ASN A 16 -2.11 10.61 -16.09
C ASN A 16 -2.74 9.41 -16.80
N VAL A 17 -2.63 8.22 -16.21
CA VAL A 17 -3.11 6.97 -16.80
C VAL A 17 -4.28 6.41 -16.01
N THR A 18 -5.39 6.12 -16.70
CA THR A 18 -6.50 5.34 -16.15
C THR A 18 -6.60 3.99 -16.86
N GLY A 19 -6.43 2.90 -16.13
CA GLY A 19 -6.71 1.54 -16.60
C GLY A 19 -8.11 1.08 -16.18
N LEU A 20 -8.80 0.39 -17.07
CA LEU A 20 -10.13 -0.19 -16.82
C LEU A 20 -10.17 -1.65 -17.28
N GLY A 21 -10.93 -2.46 -16.54
CA GLY A 21 -11.19 -3.87 -16.87
C GLY A 21 -10.32 -4.83 -16.07
N ASP A 22 -10.62 -6.13 -16.21
CA ASP A 22 -10.00 -7.15 -15.37
C ASP A 22 -8.68 -7.63 -15.95
N VAL A 23 -7.70 -7.87 -15.09
CA VAL A 23 -6.39 -8.41 -15.44
C VAL A 23 -6.19 -9.73 -14.70
N GLN A 24 -5.93 -10.78 -15.46
CA GLN A 24 -5.70 -12.12 -14.91
C GLN A 24 -4.34 -12.65 -15.38
N SER A 25 -3.66 -13.39 -14.51
CA SER A 25 -2.45 -14.12 -14.89
C SER A 25 -2.32 -15.43 -14.13
N THR A 26 -1.84 -16.44 -14.83
CA THR A 26 -1.43 -17.73 -14.27
C THR A 26 0.07 -17.80 -14.04
N PHE A 27 0.81 -16.72 -14.27
CA PHE A 27 2.26 -16.70 -14.08
C PHE A 27 2.82 -15.30 -13.74
N GLY A 28 3.80 -15.28 -12.82
CA GLY A 28 4.58 -14.10 -12.44
C GLY A 28 3.80 -12.98 -11.76
N PRO A 29 4.48 -11.85 -11.44
CA PRO A 29 3.85 -10.67 -10.87
C PRO A 29 2.78 -10.07 -11.78
N LEU A 30 1.73 -9.57 -11.14
CA LEU A 30 0.51 -9.10 -11.78
C LEU A 30 0.12 -7.73 -11.23
N GLY A 31 -0.02 -6.75 -12.13
CA GLY A 31 -0.51 -5.42 -11.78
C GLY A 31 -1.58 -4.95 -12.76
N GLY A 32 -2.50 -4.09 -12.31
CA GLY A 32 -3.45 -3.47 -13.21
C GLY A 32 -2.75 -2.66 -14.31
N ILE A 33 -1.77 -1.83 -13.96
CA ILE A 33 -1.01 -1.01 -14.93
C ILE A 33 0.32 -1.67 -15.29
N VAL A 34 1.12 -2.04 -14.28
CA VAL A 34 2.48 -2.60 -14.46
C VAL A 34 2.57 -3.98 -13.84
N GLY A 35 2.89 -5.01 -14.63
CA GLY A 35 3.12 -6.35 -14.08
C GLY A 35 4.37 -6.43 -13.22
N MET A 36 5.52 -6.16 -13.83
CA MET A 36 6.83 -6.22 -13.17
C MET A 36 7.71 -5.07 -13.65
N HIS A 37 8.37 -4.41 -12.71
CA HIS A 37 9.49 -3.53 -12.99
C HIS A 37 10.74 -4.02 -12.25
N ARG A 38 11.89 -4.03 -12.93
CA ARG A 38 13.16 -4.44 -12.34
C ARG A 38 14.28 -3.47 -12.71
N ALA A 39 14.71 -2.71 -11.72
CA ALA A 39 15.92 -1.91 -11.70
C ALA A 39 17.16 -2.79 -11.65
N ASP A 40 18.25 -2.33 -12.27
CA ASP A 40 19.60 -2.82 -11.98
C ASP A 40 20.21 -2.04 -10.80
N ASP A 41 21.44 -2.36 -10.40
CA ASP A 41 22.06 -1.78 -9.20
C ASP A 41 22.36 -0.28 -9.25
N THR A 42 22.16 0.36 -10.39
CA THR A 42 22.57 1.75 -10.65
C THR A 42 21.51 2.59 -11.34
N HIS A 43 20.55 1.95 -12.02
CA HIS A 43 19.54 2.59 -12.85
C HIS A 43 18.22 1.83 -12.80
N GLY A 44 17.14 2.54 -13.14
CA GLY A 44 15.84 1.94 -13.35
C GLY A 44 14.88 2.24 -12.23
N LYS A 45 14.41 3.48 -12.19
CA LYS A 45 13.33 3.90 -11.31
C LYS A 45 12.02 3.89 -12.07
N LEU A 46 11.01 3.26 -11.49
CA LEU A 46 9.62 3.40 -11.94
C LEU A 46 8.96 4.57 -11.20
N SER A 47 8.60 5.61 -11.94
CA SER A 47 7.82 6.74 -11.43
C SER A 47 6.40 6.66 -11.98
N LEU A 48 5.42 6.50 -11.09
CA LEU A 48 4.00 6.61 -11.40
C LEU A 48 3.41 7.82 -10.71
N ASP A 49 2.68 8.63 -11.46
CA ASP A 49 2.11 9.87 -10.95
C ASP A 49 0.72 10.13 -11.54
N ASP A 50 -0.28 10.32 -10.69
CA ASP A 50 -1.68 10.46 -11.11
C ASP A 50 -2.14 9.27 -11.99
N VAL A 51 -2.25 8.12 -11.33
CA VAL A 51 -2.62 6.87 -11.99
C VAL A 51 -3.79 6.22 -11.29
N ALA A 52 -4.75 5.74 -12.06
CA ALA A 52 -5.92 5.05 -11.56
C ALA A 52 -6.10 3.71 -12.24
N PHE A 53 -6.55 2.72 -11.49
CA PHE A 53 -6.99 1.45 -12.06
C PHE A 53 -8.31 1.00 -11.44
N SER A 54 -9.28 0.65 -12.29
CA SER A 54 -10.55 0.08 -11.88
C SER A 54 -10.81 -1.26 -12.57
N GLY A 55 -10.84 -2.33 -11.78
CA GLY A 55 -11.04 -3.69 -12.27
C GLY A 55 -10.43 -4.74 -11.34
N ASP A 56 -10.79 -5.99 -11.58
CA ASP A 56 -10.28 -7.10 -10.78
C ASP A 56 -8.90 -7.55 -11.25
N VAL A 57 -8.00 -7.79 -10.31
CA VAL A 57 -6.64 -8.27 -10.55
C VAL A 57 -6.47 -9.65 -9.92
N ILE A 58 -6.44 -10.71 -10.74
CA ILE A 58 -6.53 -12.10 -10.27
C ILE A 58 -5.29 -12.91 -10.67
N GLY A 59 -4.47 -13.24 -9.68
CA GLY A 59 -3.31 -14.11 -9.80
C GLY A 59 -3.58 -15.52 -9.28
N PHE A 60 -3.42 -16.54 -10.14
CA PHE A 60 -3.73 -17.94 -9.80
C PHE A 60 -2.51 -18.79 -9.39
N TYR A 61 -1.30 -18.24 -9.45
CA TYR A 61 -0.07 -19.02 -9.36
C TYR A 61 0.58 -18.97 -7.98
N HIS A 62 0.98 -20.14 -7.47
CA HIS A 62 1.55 -20.27 -6.14
C HIS A 62 2.88 -19.54 -5.94
N ASP A 63 3.68 -19.38 -6.99
CA ASP A 63 4.94 -18.62 -6.92
C ASP A 63 4.81 -17.19 -7.46
N ALA A 64 3.58 -16.68 -7.67
CA ALA A 64 3.40 -15.29 -8.08
C ALA A 64 3.94 -14.36 -6.99
N MET A 65 5.11 -13.77 -7.25
CA MET A 65 5.84 -12.91 -6.32
C MET A 65 5.16 -11.54 -6.07
N GLY A 66 3.89 -11.34 -6.44
CA GLY A 66 3.21 -10.06 -6.22
C GLY A 66 1.96 -9.89 -7.08
N ALA A 67 0.80 -9.75 -6.46
CA ALA A 67 -0.43 -9.27 -7.10
C ALA A 67 -0.76 -7.89 -6.50
N GLY A 68 -0.68 -6.85 -7.33
CA GLY A 68 -1.03 -5.49 -6.94
C GLY A 68 -2.15 -4.93 -7.79
N GLY A 69 -3.04 -4.13 -7.22
CA GLY A 69 -4.09 -3.49 -8.02
C GLY A 69 -3.53 -2.58 -9.12
N ILE A 70 -2.35 -1.98 -8.91
CA ILE A 70 -1.67 -1.14 -9.91
C ILE A 70 -0.36 -1.79 -10.39
N ILE A 71 0.48 -2.25 -9.46
CA ILE A 71 1.80 -2.84 -9.77
C ILE A 71 1.94 -4.20 -9.12
N GLY A 72 2.31 -5.23 -9.88
CA GLY A 72 2.62 -6.54 -9.30
C GLY A 72 3.92 -6.52 -8.49
N PHE A 73 5.01 -6.13 -9.12
CA PHE A 73 6.33 -6.06 -8.49
C PHE A 73 7.15 -4.85 -8.95
N SER A 74 7.87 -4.21 -8.02
CA SER A 74 8.93 -3.25 -8.33
C SER A 74 10.00 -3.16 -7.23
N ASN A 75 11.28 -3.12 -7.60
CA ASN A 75 12.42 -3.00 -6.66
C ASN A 75 13.02 -1.59 -6.53
N ASN A 76 12.54 -0.62 -7.31
CA ASN A 76 12.92 0.80 -7.20
C ASN A 76 11.80 1.66 -7.79
N PHE A 77 11.09 2.41 -6.95
CA PHE A 77 9.88 3.09 -7.40
C PHE A 77 9.52 4.33 -6.59
N LEU A 78 8.75 5.18 -7.25
CA LEU A 78 8.01 6.29 -6.69
C LEU A 78 6.59 6.23 -7.24
N ILE A 79 5.62 6.01 -6.36
CA ILE A 79 4.20 5.93 -6.71
C ILE A 79 3.52 7.10 -5.98
N GLU A 80 2.97 8.02 -6.76
CA GLU A 80 2.29 9.22 -6.29
C GLU A 80 0.89 9.30 -6.86
N ARG A 81 -0.08 9.75 -6.05
CA ARG A 81 -1.46 10.02 -6.51
C ARG A 81 -2.06 8.82 -7.23
N ALA A 82 -1.95 7.65 -6.59
CA ALA A 82 -2.38 6.40 -7.19
C ALA A 82 -3.71 5.93 -6.56
N SER A 83 -4.70 5.61 -7.39
CA SER A 83 -6.00 5.08 -6.95
C SER A 83 -6.26 3.69 -7.51
N TYR A 84 -6.61 2.76 -6.64
CA TYR A 84 -7.12 1.45 -7.04
C TYR A 84 -8.55 1.23 -6.55
N GLN A 85 -9.38 0.68 -7.44
CA GLN A 85 -10.74 0.23 -7.14
C GLN A 85 -11.02 -1.14 -7.77
N GLY A 86 -11.23 -2.17 -6.95
CA GLY A 86 -11.58 -3.51 -7.45
C GLY A 86 -11.18 -4.61 -6.46
N ASN A 87 -11.20 -5.86 -6.93
CA ASN A 87 -10.71 -6.98 -6.15
C ASN A 87 -9.32 -7.40 -6.60
N VAL A 88 -8.35 -7.43 -5.68
CA VAL A 88 -7.04 -8.05 -5.90
C VAL A 88 -7.01 -9.40 -5.20
N SER A 89 -6.75 -10.47 -5.94
CA SER A 89 -6.60 -11.81 -5.41
C SER A 89 -5.27 -12.41 -5.86
N GLY A 90 -4.52 -13.01 -4.94
CA GLY A 90 -3.25 -13.65 -5.24
C GLY A 90 -2.85 -14.67 -4.18
N VAL A 91 -1.75 -15.39 -4.39
CA VAL A 91 -1.33 -16.46 -3.47
C VAL A 91 -0.35 -15.96 -2.42
N MET A 92 0.72 -15.25 -2.80
CA MET A 92 1.78 -14.86 -1.86
C MET A 92 1.60 -13.42 -1.36
N PHE A 93 2.09 -12.44 -2.14
CA PHE A 93 2.16 -11.03 -1.71
C PHE A 93 1.09 -10.24 -2.44
N VAL A 94 0.07 -9.77 -1.71
CA VAL A 94 -1.09 -9.15 -2.32
C VAL A 94 -1.33 -7.77 -1.72
N GLY A 95 -1.37 -6.75 -2.57
CA GLY A 95 -1.59 -5.37 -2.17
C GLY A 95 -2.58 -4.65 -3.06
N GLY A 96 -3.29 -3.67 -2.51
CA GLY A 96 -4.20 -2.86 -3.32
C GLY A 96 -3.50 -1.96 -4.35
N ILE A 97 -2.30 -1.46 -4.04
CA ILE A 97 -1.49 -0.66 -4.97
C ILE A 97 -0.32 -1.48 -5.52
N LEU A 98 0.48 -2.06 -4.62
CA LEU A 98 1.69 -2.79 -4.95
C LEU A 98 1.64 -4.21 -4.36
N GLY A 99 1.87 -5.25 -5.17
CA GLY A 99 1.96 -6.61 -4.66
C GLY A 99 3.19 -6.81 -3.77
N ALA A 100 4.37 -6.61 -4.34
CA ALA A 100 5.63 -6.67 -3.60
C ALA A 100 6.65 -5.64 -4.08
N GLY A 101 7.42 -5.10 -3.15
CA GLY A 101 8.60 -4.33 -3.45
C GLY A 101 9.74 -4.70 -2.52
N TRP A 102 10.82 -5.18 -3.10
CA TRP A 102 12.02 -5.47 -2.33
C TRP A 102 13.26 -5.36 -3.18
N TYR A 103 14.34 -4.99 -2.52
CA TYR A 103 15.65 -4.93 -3.10
C TYR A 103 16.65 -5.42 -2.05
N GLU A 104 17.51 -6.34 -2.46
CA GLU A 104 18.56 -6.90 -1.62
C GLU A 104 19.90 -6.65 -2.30
N ARG A 105 20.76 -5.85 -1.65
CA ARG A 105 22.19 -5.79 -1.97
C ARG A 105 23.01 -6.41 -0.86
N GLU A 106 24.05 -7.12 -1.26
CA GLU A 106 25.05 -7.67 -0.35
C GLU A 106 26.01 -6.62 0.20
N ASP A 107 26.20 -5.49 -0.52
CA ASP A 107 27.18 -4.45 -0.17
C ASP A 107 26.65 -3.36 0.79
N GLY A 108 25.35 -3.38 1.11
CA GLY A 108 24.74 -2.50 2.12
C GLY A 108 24.52 -1.05 1.69
N GLU A 109 24.86 -0.66 0.47
CA GLU A 109 24.70 0.72 -0.02
C GLU A 109 23.27 0.99 -0.54
N PRO A 110 22.63 2.10 -0.14
CA PRO A 110 21.25 2.37 -0.54
C PRO A 110 21.20 2.98 -1.96
N ALA A 111 21.18 2.13 -2.98
CA ALA A 111 20.97 2.58 -4.37
C ALA A 111 19.49 2.80 -4.72
N HIS A 112 18.57 2.14 -4.02
CA HIS A 112 17.13 2.13 -4.36
C HIS A 112 16.22 2.61 -3.25
N SER A 113 15.12 3.23 -3.67
CA SER A 113 14.02 3.69 -2.81
C SER A 113 12.69 3.12 -3.30
N GLY A 114 11.82 2.76 -2.36
CA GLY A 114 10.43 2.40 -2.64
C GLY A 114 9.51 3.34 -1.89
N VAL A 115 8.87 4.26 -2.62
CA VAL A 115 7.98 5.26 -2.04
C VAL A 115 6.57 5.10 -2.60
N ILE A 116 5.59 4.96 -1.71
CA ILE A 116 4.17 5.10 -2.02
C ILE A 116 3.66 6.31 -1.25
N LYS A 117 3.11 7.31 -1.94
CA LYS A 117 2.51 8.45 -1.25
C LYS A 117 1.28 9.00 -1.95
N ASN A 118 0.41 9.63 -1.16
CA ASN A 118 -0.82 10.23 -1.67
C ASN A 118 -1.65 9.19 -2.43
N SER A 119 -1.79 7.97 -1.91
CA SER A 119 -2.43 6.87 -2.64
C SER A 119 -3.57 6.23 -1.86
N VAL A 120 -4.55 5.71 -2.60
CA VAL A 120 -5.77 5.15 -2.06
C VAL A 120 -6.12 3.80 -2.67
N SER A 121 -6.52 2.86 -1.82
CA SER A 121 -6.98 1.54 -2.25
C SER A 121 -8.37 1.21 -1.71
N ARG A 122 -9.23 0.72 -2.61
CA ARG A 122 -10.63 0.35 -2.33
C ARG A 122 -10.98 -0.99 -2.95
N GLY A 123 -11.93 -1.68 -2.32
CA GLY A 123 -12.46 -2.97 -2.75
C GLY A 123 -12.00 -4.10 -1.83
N SER A 124 -11.59 -5.24 -2.39
CA SER A 124 -11.11 -6.39 -1.62
C SER A 124 -9.68 -6.74 -1.98
N VAL A 125 -8.87 -7.11 -0.99
CA VAL A 125 -7.48 -7.56 -1.18
C VAL A 125 -7.32 -8.89 -0.46
N THR A 126 -7.11 -9.96 -1.22
CA THR A 126 -7.12 -11.33 -0.71
C THR A 126 -5.83 -12.06 -1.05
N SER A 127 -5.12 -12.54 -0.02
CA SER A 127 -4.00 -13.49 -0.18
C SER A 127 -4.37 -14.87 0.35
N TYR A 128 -4.08 -15.92 -0.41
CA TYR A 128 -4.40 -17.29 -0.01
C TYR A 128 -3.31 -17.98 0.83
N LEU A 129 -2.12 -17.40 0.97
CA LEU A 129 -1.01 -18.07 1.64
C LEU A 129 -0.14 -17.13 2.49
N LYS A 130 0.34 -16.03 1.90
CA LYS A 130 1.30 -15.13 2.56
C LYS A 130 0.69 -13.75 2.81
N PHE A 131 1.52 -12.73 2.66
CA PHE A 131 1.34 -11.38 3.16
C PHE A 131 0.28 -10.62 2.37
N VAL A 132 -0.60 -9.94 3.09
CA VAL A 132 -1.64 -9.14 2.48
C VAL A 132 -1.77 -7.79 3.17
N GLY A 133 -1.82 -6.72 2.37
CA GLY A 133 -2.06 -5.39 2.89
C GLY A 133 -2.94 -4.53 1.99
N GLY A 134 -3.69 -3.62 2.59
CA GLY A 134 -4.61 -2.77 1.84
C GLY A 134 -3.91 -1.90 0.78
N ILE A 135 -2.66 -1.49 1.01
CA ILE A 135 -1.82 -0.74 0.06
C ILE A 135 -0.73 -1.64 -0.54
N VAL A 136 0.03 -2.35 0.30
CA VAL A 136 1.14 -3.20 -0.14
C VAL A 136 1.11 -4.58 0.51
N GLY A 137 1.41 -5.63 -0.25
CA GLY A 137 1.54 -6.99 0.32
C GLY A 137 2.84 -7.15 1.09
N ASP A 138 3.96 -6.96 0.40
CA ASP A 138 5.31 -7.12 0.95
C ASP A 138 6.20 -5.93 0.59
N LEU A 139 6.85 -5.32 1.59
CA LEU A 139 7.72 -4.16 1.38
C LEU A 139 8.99 -4.24 2.20
N VAL A 140 10.08 -4.64 1.56
CA VAL A 140 11.34 -5.02 2.23
C VAL A 140 12.51 -4.21 1.70
N GLN A 141 13.10 -3.43 2.59
CA GLN A 141 14.36 -2.75 2.34
C GLN A 141 15.52 -3.54 2.96
N SER A 142 16.58 -3.78 2.18
CA SER A 142 17.90 -4.14 2.70
C SER A 142 18.73 -2.88 2.97
N GLY A 143 19.51 -2.87 4.06
CA GLY A 143 20.40 -1.76 4.41
C GLY A 143 19.90 -0.93 5.59
N SER A 144 20.73 0.03 6.02
CA SER A 144 20.54 0.80 7.27
C SER A 144 19.86 2.17 7.09
N ALA A 145 19.62 2.61 5.86
CA ALA A 145 19.02 3.92 5.58
C ALA A 145 17.51 3.79 5.29
N TYR A 146 16.65 4.48 6.05
CA TYR A 146 15.20 4.51 5.83
C TYR A 146 14.79 5.28 4.56
N LEU A 147 14.93 4.65 3.39
CA LEU A 147 14.53 5.28 2.13
C LEU A 147 13.15 4.83 1.66
N TRP A 148 12.62 3.77 2.24
CA TRP A 148 11.34 3.19 1.85
C TRP A 148 10.24 3.63 2.80
N TYR A 149 9.14 4.14 2.26
CA TYR A 149 8.00 4.56 3.07
C TYR A 149 6.67 4.54 2.33
N ILE A 150 5.61 4.32 3.11
CA ILE A 150 4.23 4.62 2.74
C ILE A 150 3.85 5.90 3.47
N LYS A 151 3.39 6.93 2.76
CA LYS A 151 3.06 8.21 3.38
C LYS A 151 1.75 8.75 2.84
N ASP A 152 0.98 9.45 3.66
CA ASP A 152 -0.18 10.19 3.17
C ASP A 152 -1.11 9.29 2.35
N SER A 153 -1.40 8.08 2.84
CA SER A 153 -2.11 7.07 2.06
C SER A 153 -3.16 6.38 2.91
N TYR A 154 -4.19 5.84 2.29
CA TYR A 154 -5.23 5.15 3.02
C TYR A 154 -5.87 4.01 2.26
N SER A 155 -6.38 3.04 3.01
CA SER A 155 -7.16 1.95 2.43
C SER A 155 -8.48 1.81 3.17
N THR A 156 -9.55 1.63 2.40
CA THR A 156 -10.88 1.25 2.92
C THR A 156 -11.22 -0.19 2.53
N SER A 157 -10.22 -0.96 2.09
CA SER A 157 -10.45 -2.29 1.52
C SER A 157 -10.82 -3.33 2.58
N LEU A 158 -11.60 -4.33 2.18
CA LEU A 158 -11.67 -5.59 2.90
C LEU A 158 -10.34 -6.34 2.65
N VAL A 159 -9.56 -6.57 3.71
CA VAL A 159 -8.26 -7.24 3.59
C VAL A 159 -8.38 -8.62 4.23
N HIS A 160 -8.22 -9.67 3.44
CA HIS A 160 -8.33 -11.07 3.90
C HIS A 160 -7.06 -11.84 3.60
N GLY A 161 -6.53 -12.58 4.58
CA GLY A 161 -5.34 -13.38 4.34
C GLY A 161 -5.14 -14.55 5.28
N TYR A 162 -4.00 -15.22 5.06
CA TYR A 162 -3.58 -16.39 5.83
C TYR A 162 -2.44 -16.05 6.81
N GLU A 163 -1.35 -15.43 6.31
CA GLU A 163 -0.14 -15.10 7.08
C GLU A 163 0.21 -13.61 6.96
N SER A 164 0.52 -12.95 8.08
CA SER A 164 0.83 -11.52 8.18
C SER A 164 -0.11 -10.61 7.39
N ILE A 165 -1.22 -10.28 8.04
CA ILE A 165 -2.30 -9.46 7.49
C ILE A 165 -2.20 -8.08 8.11
N GLY A 166 -2.17 -7.02 7.29
CA GLY A 166 -2.13 -5.64 7.78
C GLY A 166 -3.08 -4.72 7.04
N GLY A 167 -3.69 -3.76 7.74
CA GLY A 167 -4.60 -2.80 7.12
C GLY A 167 -3.98 -2.01 5.96
N LEU A 168 -2.72 -1.58 6.09
CA LEU A 168 -1.96 -0.86 5.06
C LEU A 168 -0.90 -1.74 4.41
N ALA A 169 -0.12 -2.48 5.20
CA ALA A 169 0.97 -3.31 4.68
C ALA A 169 0.95 -4.70 5.31
N GLY A 170 1.04 -5.76 4.50
CA GLY A 170 1.07 -7.14 5.02
C GLY A 170 2.32 -7.41 5.82
N TYR A 171 3.48 -7.19 5.19
CA TYR A 171 4.79 -7.40 5.79
C TYR A 171 5.76 -6.28 5.43
N MET A 172 6.57 -5.86 6.41
CA MET A 172 7.58 -4.84 6.22
C MET A 172 8.89 -5.11 6.96
N ARG A 173 10.00 -4.76 6.31
CA ARG A 173 11.35 -4.75 6.88
C ARG A 173 12.09 -3.47 6.49
N GLY A 174 12.53 -2.68 7.48
CA GLY A 174 13.25 -1.43 7.24
C GLY A 174 12.43 -0.29 6.64
N VAL A 175 11.10 -0.32 6.74
CA VAL A 175 10.18 0.63 6.08
C VAL A 175 9.37 1.44 7.10
N ALA A 176 9.07 2.70 6.77
CA ALA A 176 8.22 3.55 7.61
C ALA A 176 6.82 3.78 7.01
N ILE A 177 5.77 3.80 7.85
CA ILE A 177 4.44 4.31 7.46
C ILE A 177 4.14 5.61 8.18
N ARG A 178 3.73 6.65 7.47
CA ARG A 178 3.49 7.97 8.06
C ARG A 178 2.18 8.59 7.60
N THR A 179 1.47 9.25 8.50
CA THR A 179 0.31 10.10 8.15
C THR A 179 -0.68 9.32 7.27
N SER A 180 -1.04 8.12 7.68
CA SER A 180 -1.80 7.18 6.86
C SER A 180 -2.86 6.49 7.70
N TYR A 181 -3.92 5.94 7.10
CA TYR A 181 -4.92 5.24 7.90
C TYR A 181 -5.60 4.08 7.17
N PHE A 182 -6.00 3.09 7.95
CA PHE A 182 -6.84 2.00 7.48
C PHE A 182 -8.25 2.11 8.05
N ASN A 183 -9.25 2.10 7.18
CA ASN A 183 -10.66 2.20 7.53
C ASN A 183 -11.50 1.07 6.91
N GLY A 184 -10.84 -0.05 6.58
CA GLY A 184 -11.48 -1.27 6.11
C GLY A 184 -11.73 -2.28 7.23
N MET A 185 -11.99 -3.52 6.81
CA MET A 185 -12.14 -4.68 7.70
C MET A 185 -11.03 -5.68 7.42
N LEU A 186 -10.54 -6.34 8.47
CA LEU A 186 -9.51 -7.37 8.41
C LEU A 186 -10.15 -8.74 8.66
N GLY A 187 -9.88 -9.67 7.74
CA GLY A 187 -10.23 -11.09 7.85
C GLY A 187 -8.97 -11.94 7.89
N SER A 188 -8.96 -12.98 8.73
CA SER A 188 -7.84 -13.91 8.84
C SER A 188 -8.30 -15.35 8.96
N GLU A 189 -7.57 -16.26 8.32
CA GLU A 189 -7.79 -17.70 8.49
C GLU A 189 -6.89 -18.34 9.54
N TRP A 190 -5.70 -17.78 9.80
CA TRP A 190 -4.72 -18.41 10.68
C TRP A 190 -4.06 -17.47 11.69
N GLN A 191 -3.41 -16.39 11.23
CA GLN A 191 -2.77 -15.42 12.12
C GLN A 191 -3.67 -14.24 12.45
N MET A 192 -3.58 -13.74 13.68
CA MET A 192 -4.28 -12.52 14.07
C MET A 192 -3.74 -11.33 13.26
N PRO A 193 -4.59 -10.54 12.59
CA PRO A 193 -4.15 -9.37 11.84
C PRO A 193 -3.49 -8.30 12.70
N ALA A 194 -2.65 -7.48 12.08
CA ALA A 194 -2.23 -6.20 12.59
C ALA A 194 -3.16 -5.10 12.04
N GLY A 195 -3.57 -4.16 12.89
CA GLY A 195 -4.46 -3.07 12.48
C GLY A 195 -3.88 -2.22 11.34
N VAL A 196 -2.56 -1.99 11.36
CA VAL A 196 -1.83 -1.23 10.34
C VAL A 196 -0.91 -2.12 9.53
N ALA A 197 0.05 -2.80 10.15
CA ALA A 197 1.03 -3.64 9.46
C ALA A 197 1.80 -4.62 10.36
N ASN A 198 2.40 -5.65 9.75
CA ASN A 198 3.34 -6.56 10.43
C ASN A 198 4.80 -6.21 10.09
N PHE A 199 5.68 -6.40 11.07
CA PHE A 199 7.05 -5.91 11.03
C PHE A 199 8.06 -6.99 11.41
N GLU A 200 9.11 -7.15 10.62
CA GLU A 200 10.17 -8.11 10.89
C GLU A 200 11.21 -7.59 11.89
N ASN A 201 11.50 -6.28 11.88
CA ASN A 201 12.62 -5.73 12.65
C ASN A 201 12.32 -4.34 13.25
N GLN A 202 13.19 -3.93 14.18
CA GLN A 202 13.12 -2.65 14.89
C GLN A 202 13.36 -1.42 14.00
N LEU A 203 13.76 -1.63 12.74
CA LEU A 203 13.98 -0.53 11.82
C LEU A 203 12.62 -0.02 11.32
N ALA A 204 11.70 -0.92 11.05
CA ALA A 204 10.43 -0.51 10.52
C ALA A 204 9.55 0.18 11.59
N SER A 205 8.83 1.22 11.19
CA SER A 205 8.18 2.15 12.11
C SER A 205 6.91 2.75 11.55
N THR A 206 6.09 3.32 12.44
CA THR A 206 4.91 4.09 12.07
C THR A 206 4.93 5.44 12.79
N ARG A 207 4.26 6.43 12.21
CA ARG A 207 4.04 7.73 12.87
C ARG A 207 2.75 8.36 12.37
N SER A 208 1.89 8.80 13.28
CA SER A 208 0.63 9.44 12.93
C SER A 208 -0.21 8.55 11.99
N THR A 209 -0.23 7.25 12.28
CA THR A 209 -0.88 6.23 11.45
C THR A 209 -1.89 5.46 12.28
N PHE A 210 -3.09 5.26 11.73
CA PHE A 210 -4.25 4.76 12.49
C PHE A 210 -4.96 3.60 11.81
N TYR A 211 -5.71 2.81 12.58
CA TYR A 211 -6.71 1.88 12.06
C TYR A 211 -8.05 2.04 12.77
N ASN A 212 -9.15 1.72 12.08
CA ASN A 212 -10.49 1.74 12.66
C ASN A 212 -10.71 0.52 13.58
N SER A 213 -10.79 0.75 14.89
CA SER A 213 -10.99 -0.30 15.89
C SER A 213 -12.42 -0.78 16.03
N ASP A 214 -13.42 0.04 15.67
CA ASP A 214 -14.84 -0.38 15.67
C ASP A 214 -15.10 -1.43 14.59
N LYS A 215 -14.39 -1.33 13.46
CA LYS A 215 -14.43 -2.33 12.37
C LYS A 215 -13.54 -3.54 12.66
N ASN A 216 -12.55 -3.40 13.52
CA ASN A 216 -11.53 -4.42 13.80
C ASN A 216 -11.34 -4.60 15.31
N PRO A 217 -12.38 -5.04 16.03
CA PRO A 217 -12.32 -5.15 17.49
C PRO A 217 -11.36 -6.27 17.91
N GLY A 218 -10.64 -6.05 19.02
CA GLY A 218 -9.80 -7.07 19.65
C GLY A 218 -8.43 -7.30 19.02
N LEU A 219 -8.03 -6.50 18.02
CA LEU A 219 -6.65 -6.51 17.53
C LEU A 219 -5.67 -6.01 18.60
N ILE A 220 -4.45 -6.53 18.58
CA ILE A 220 -3.40 -6.11 19.52
C ILE A 220 -2.99 -4.68 19.19
N GLU A 221 -3.38 -3.78 20.06
CA GLU A 221 -2.88 -2.41 20.10
C GLU A 221 -1.44 -2.40 20.62
N GLY A 222 -0.60 -1.58 20.01
CA GLY A 222 0.81 -1.52 20.37
C GLY A 222 1.46 -0.31 19.74
N PRO A 223 1.68 0.79 20.49
CA PRO A 223 2.43 1.91 19.98
C PRO A 223 3.88 1.52 19.66
N PRO A 224 4.51 2.17 18.67
CA PRO A 224 3.91 3.18 17.80
C PRO A 224 3.04 2.60 16.67
N ILE A 225 3.04 1.26 16.53
CA ILE A 225 2.74 0.55 15.28
C ILE A 225 1.25 0.46 14.93
N ASN A 226 0.43 -0.02 15.86
CA ASN A 226 -1.00 -0.23 15.66
C ASN A 226 -1.76 0.70 16.61
N ILE A 227 -1.96 1.95 16.18
CA ILE A 227 -2.75 2.93 16.93
C ILE A 227 -4.21 2.81 16.52
N ALA A 228 -5.03 2.28 17.43
CA ALA A 228 -6.47 2.20 17.27
C ALA A 228 -7.12 3.58 17.34
N LYS A 229 -8.13 3.78 16.50
CA LYS A 229 -9.08 4.89 16.58
C LYS A 229 -10.47 4.37 16.28
N THR A 230 -11.44 4.77 17.09
CA THR A 230 -12.87 4.49 16.85
C THR A 230 -13.35 5.18 15.57
N ASP A 231 -14.51 4.78 15.04
CA ASP A 231 -15.17 5.44 13.91
C ASP A 231 -15.42 6.92 14.20
N GLN A 232 -15.78 7.23 15.46
CA GLN A 232 -16.00 8.60 15.92
C GLN A 232 -14.71 9.41 15.92
N GLU A 233 -13.61 8.85 16.44
CA GLU A 233 -12.32 9.54 16.43
C GLU A 233 -11.80 9.76 15.01
N LEU A 234 -11.94 8.78 14.10
CA LEU A 234 -11.54 8.91 12.70
C LEU A 234 -12.42 9.89 11.89
N ARG A 235 -13.55 10.33 12.45
CA ARG A 235 -14.41 11.41 11.92
C ARG A 235 -14.28 12.71 12.70
N SER A 236 -13.28 12.81 13.57
CA SER A 236 -12.94 14.04 14.28
C SER A 236 -11.71 14.68 13.66
N LEU A 237 -11.81 15.95 13.27
CA LEU A 237 -10.69 16.74 12.76
C LEU A 237 -9.53 16.78 13.77
N GLU A 238 -9.86 16.85 15.07
CA GLU A 238 -8.90 16.94 16.17
C GLU A 238 -7.90 15.78 16.14
N THR A 239 -8.38 14.55 15.88
CA THR A 239 -7.55 13.34 15.76
C THR A 239 -6.40 13.51 14.78
N PHE A 240 -6.63 14.21 13.67
CA PHE A 240 -5.65 14.39 12.60
C PHE A 240 -4.77 15.62 12.84
N THR A 241 -5.34 16.72 13.35
CA THR A 241 -4.58 17.93 13.67
C THR A 241 -3.60 17.71 14.82
N GLU A 242 -3.99 16.96 15.87
CA GLU A 242 -3.09 16.58 16.97
C GLU A 242 -1.97 15.65 16.51
N ALA A 243 -2.23 14.87 15.47
CA ALA A 243 -1.26 14.00 14.83
C ALA A 243 -0.40 14.73 13.77
N TYR A 244 -0.54 16.05 13.64
CA TYR A 244 0.19 16.91 12.70
C TYR A 244 -0.03 16.56 11.22
N TRP A 245 -1.24 16.13 10.86
CA TRP A 245 -1.62 15.95 9.47
C TRP A 245 -1.76 17.31 8.78
N ASP A 246 -1.30 17.39 7.54
CA ASP A 246 -1.52 18.54 6.66
C ASP A 246 -2.95 18.47 6.10
N ILE A 247 -3.92 18.91 6.90
CA ILE A 247 -5.35 18.72 6.66
C ILE A 247 -6.11 20.05 6.65
N GLY A 248 -6.99 20.22 5.67
CA GLY A 248 -7.79 21.43 5.51
C GLY A 248 -9.18 21.17 4.95
N ALA A 249 -9.89 22.25 4.64
CA ALA A 249 -11.20 22.17 3.99
C ALA A 249 -11.06 21.78 2.49
N PRO A 250 -12.12 21.25 1.86
CA PRO A 250 -12.13 20.98 0.42
C PRO A 250 -11.73 22.20 -0.41
N GLY A 251 -10.85 21.99 -1.40
CA GLY A 251 -10.32 23.04 -2.28
C GLY A 251 -9.20 23.90 -1.67
N SER A 252 -8.71 23.57 -0.47
CA SER A 252 -7.51 24.19 0.11
C SER A 252 -6.22 23.58 -0.46
N SER A 253 -5.07 24.22 -0.20
CA SER A 253 -3.75 23.73 -0.63
C SER A 253 -3.17 22.62 0.26
N HIS A 254 -3.96 22.07 1.19
CA HIS A 254 -3.54 21.03 2.10
C HIS A 254 -3.55 19.67 1.39
N ASN A 255 -2.67 18.75 1.81
CA ASN A 255 -2.60 17.42 1.21
C ASN A 255 -3.84 16.56 1.48
N TRP A 256 -4.44 16.73 2.66
CA TRP A 256 -5.67 16.08 3.07
C TRP A 256 -6.82 17.08 3.11
N THR A 257 -8.00 16.63 2.69
CA THR A 257 -9.26 17.35 2.84
C THR A 257 -10.14 16.69 3.89
N PHE A 258 -10.89 17.49 4.64
CA PHE A 258 -11.78 17.02 5.69
C PHE A 258 -13.10 17.80 5.69
N GLU A 259 -14.21 17.06 5.68
CA GLU A 259 -15.54 17.59 5.93
C GLU A 259 -16.06 17.04 7.27
N VAL A 260 -16.77 17.87 8.03
CA VAL A 260 -17.24 17.49 9.37
C VAL A 260 -18.14 16.26 9.29
N GLY A 261 -17.79 15.21 10.05
CA GLY A 261 -18.53 13.95 10.08
C GLY A 261 -18.12 12.94 9.00
N THR A 262 -17.20 13.30 8.10
CA THR A 262 -16.59 12.38 7.12
C THR A 262 -15.23 11.89 7.62
N TYR A 263 -14.60 11.03 6.82
CA TYR A 263 -13.18 10.69 6.99
C TYR A 263 -12.32 11.67 6.19
N PRO A 264 -11.03 11.85 6.53
CA PRO A 264 -10.09 12.53 5.66
C PRO A 264 -10.03 11.86 4.30
N GLN A 265 -9.91 12.64 3.24
CA GLN A 265 -9.64 12.14 1.89
C GLN A 265 -8.45 12.90 1.33
N LEU A 266 -7.80 12.35 0.31
CA LEU A 266 -6.67 13.04 -0.31
C LEU A 266 -7.21 14.16 -1.21
N SER A 267 -6.63 15.36 -1.12
CA SER A 267 -7.19 16.53 -1.81
C SER A 267 -7.23 16.38 -3.33
N TRP A 268 -6.22 15.70 -3.90
CA TRP A 268 -6.15 15.42 -5.34
C TRP A 268 -7.28 14.51 -5.85
N GLU A 269 -7.99 13.78 -4.97
CA GLU A 269 -9.13 12.95 -5.39
C GLU A 269 -10.33 13.79 -5.90
N PHE A 270 -10.27 15.11 -5.78
CA PHE A 270 -11.32 16.06 -6.17
C PHE A 270 -10.88 17.06 -7.25
N GLU A 271 -9.67 16.93 -7.76
CA GLU A 271 -9.07 17.82 -8.76
C GLU A 271 -9.31 17.37 -10.21
#